data_AF-A0A358SJ28-F1
#
_entry.id   AF-A0A358SJ28-F1
#
_cell.length_a   1.000
_cell.length_b   1.000
_cell.length_c   1.000
_cell.angle_alpha   90.00
_cell.angle_beta   90.00
_cell.angle_gamma   90.00
#
_symmetry.space_group_name_H-M   'P 1'
#
loop_
_entity.id
_entity.type
_entity.pdbx_description
1 polymer ?
#
loop_
_entity_poly.entity_id
_entity_poly.type
_entity_poly.pdbx_seq_one_letter_code
_entity_poly.pdbx_strand_id
1 'polypeptide(L)' 'MRIDIITIFPDYFGPLSVSLIGKAAQRGDIAFGV' A
#
# COMPACT_ATOMS: atom_id res chain seq x y z
N MET A 1 9.76 5.11 -2.73
CA MET A 1 9.90 3.84 -3.49
C MET A 1 8.54 3.47 -4.10
N ARG A 2 8.48 2.80 -5.25
CA ARG A 2 7.21 2.41 -5.89
C ARG A 2 6.99 0.90 -5.76
N ILE A 3 5.79 0.51 -5.38
CA ILE A 3 5.38 -0.88 -5.23
C ILE A 3 4.09 -1.08 -6.02
N ASP A 4 4.13 -1.95 -7.02
CA ASP A 4 2.97 -2.34 -7.82
C ASP A 4 2.59 -3.78 -7.48
N ILE A 5 1.31 -4.02 -7.22
CA ILE A 5 0.80 -5.32 -6.77
C ILE A 5 -0.24 -5.81 -7.76
N ILE A 6 -0.03 -7.00 -8.33
CA ILE A 6 -0.99 -7.65 -9.23
C ILE A 6 -1.67 -8.78 -8.46
N THR A 7 -2.97 -8.66 -8.24
CA THR A 7 -3.78 -9.67 -7.54
C THR A 7 -5.20 -9.74 -8.09
N ILE A 8 -5.89 -10.85 -7.86
CA ILE A 8 -7.33 -11.00 -8.11
C ILE A 8 -8.19 -10.62 -6.89
N PHE A 9 -7.56 -10.32 -5.75
CA PHE A 9 -8.21 -9.96 -4.49
C PHE A 9 -7.68 -8.61 -3.95
N PRO A 10 -7.96 -7.47 -4.60
CA PRO A 10 -7.39 -6.18 -4.20
C PRO A 10 -7.83 -5.72 -2.80
N ASP A 11 -9.05 -6.07 -2.38
CA ASP A 11 -9.64 -5.60 -1.12
C ASP A 11 -8.90 -6.10 0.14
N TYR A 12 -8.11 -7.18 0.02
CA TYR A 12 -7.32 -7.72 1.12
C TYR A 12 -6.22 -6.76 1.58
N PHE A 13 -5.87 -5.77 0.75
CA PHE A 13 -4.88 -4.74 1.06
C PHE A 13 -5.45 -3.54 1.82
N GLY A 14 -6.77 -3.46 2.06
CA GLY A 14 -7.38 -2.39 2.86
C GLY A 14 -6.69 -2.11 4.20
N PRO A 15 -6.28 -3.14 4.99
CA PRO A 15 -5.59 -2.94 6.26
C PRO A 15 -4.13 -2.45 6.15
N LEU A 16 -3.50 -2.46 4.98
CA LEU A 16 -2.12 -1.96 4.84
C LEU A 16 -2.01 -0.47 5.20
N SER A 17 -3.11 0.28 5.01
CA SER A 17 -3.22 1.70 5.35
C SER A 17 -3.03 2.03 6.83
N VAL A 18 -3.33 1.10 7.75
CA VAL A 18 -3.18 1.31 9.21
C VAL A 18 -1.84 0.80 9.76
N SER A 19 -1.08 0.08 8.93
CA SER A 19 0.23 -0.47 9.30
C SER A 19 1.36 0.56 9.17
N LEU A 20 2.58 0.17 9.55
CA LEU A 20 3.80 0.98 9.36
C LEU A 20 4.00 1.39 7.89
N ILE A 21 3.62 0.50 6.97
CA ILE A 21 3.64 0.73 5.53
C ILE A 21 2.65 1.85 5.14
N GLY A 22 1.44 1.83 5.70
CA GLY A 22 0.45 2.88 5.47
C GLY A 22 0.90 4.26 5.96
N LYS A 23 1.59 4.31 7.12
CA LYS A 23 2.20 5.56 7.62
C LYS A 23 3.30 6.08 6.69
N ALA A 24 4.13 5.19 6.16
CA ALA A 24 5.17 5.58 5.22
C ALA A 24 4.57 6.07 3.89
N ALA A 25 3.44 5.51 3.43
CA ALA A 25 2.72 6.02 2.27
C ALA A 25 2.13 7.42 2.51
N GLN A 26 1.53 7.66 3.70
CA GLN A 26 1.01 8.99 4.07
C GLN A 26 2.11 10.06 4.13
N ARG A 27 3.34 9.68 4.51
CA ARG A 27 4.51 10.58 4.53
C ARG A 27 5.13 10.79 3.15
N GLY A 28 4.69 10.06 2.13
CA GLY A 28 5.26 10.12 0.78
C GLY A 28 6.53 9.30 0.58
N ASP A 29 6.93 8.48 1.56
CA ASP A 29 8.13 7.64 1.48
C ASP A 29 7.93 6.49 0.46
N ILE A 30 6.68 6.05 0.28
CA ILE A 30 6.27 4.95 -0.62
C ILE A 30 4.97 5.25 -1.34
N ALA A 31 4.84 4.72 -2.57
CA ALA A 31 3.63 4.81 -3.38
C ALA A 31 3.16 3.41 -3.80
N PHE A 32 1.84 3.18 -3.71
CA PHE A 32 1.19 1.93 -4.07
C PHE A 32 0.40 2.07 -5.37
N GLY A 33 0.57 1.09 -6.25
CA GLY A 33 -0.36 0.77 -7.34
C GLY A 33 -0.96 -0.62 -7.10
N VAL A 34 -2.28 -0.71 -7.09
CA VAL A 34 -3.06 -1.96 -7.01
C VAL A 34 -3.98 -2.00 -8.21
#